data_AF-A0A7Y7CHH7-F1
#
_entry.id   AF-A0A7Y7CHH7-F1
#
_cell.length_a   1.000
_cell.length_b   1.000
_cell.length_c   1.000
_cell.angle_alpha   90.00
_cell.angle_beta   90.00
_cell.angle_gamma   90.00
#
_symmetry.space_group_name_H-M   'P 1'
#
loop_
_entity.id
_entity.type
_entity.pdbx_description
1 polymer ?
#
loop_
_entity_poly.entity_id
_entity_poly.type
_entity_poly.pdbx_seq_one_letter_code
_entity_poly.pdbx_strand_id
1 'polypeptide(L)' 'RVLGPQEPLINKIRDKFLMDIFLKIEKKYKMEAVKDLIRNAQLELLKVKELKSVEVVVDVDPY' A
#
# COMPACT_ATOMS: atom_id res chain seq x y z
N ARG A 1 8.72 6.61 7.88
CA ARG A 1 7.70 6.50 8.95
C ARG A 1 6.39 6.06 8.30
N VAL A 2 5.74 5.02 8.82
CA VAL A 2 4.42 4.57 8.34
C VAL A 2 3.37 5.50 8.95
N LEU A 3 2.65 6.26 8.14
CA LEU A 3 1.39 6.84 8.58
C LEU A 3 0.38 5.69 8.42
N GLY A 4 -0.30 5.35 9.52
CA GLY A 4 -1.18 4.18 9.56
C GLY A 4 -2.26 4.19 8.48
N PRO A 5 -3.00 3.09 8.31
CA PRO A 5 -4.12 3.06 7.38
C PRO A 5 -5.07 4.21 7.74
N GLN A 6 -5.16 5.19 6.84
CA GLN A 6 -6.14 6.26 6.94
C GLN A 6 -7.37 5.82 6.17
N GLU A 7 -8.54 6.16 6.70
CA GLU A 7 -9.76 6.03 5.92
C GLU A 7 -9.64 6.95 4.71
N PRO A 8 -9.70 6.41 3.48
CA PRO A 8 -9.65 7.23 2.28
C PRO A 8 -10.88 8.14 2.25
N LEU A 9 -10.75 9.27 1.55
CA LEU A 9 -11.84 10.24 1.38
C LEU A 9 -13.12 9.59 0.81
N ILE A 10 -12.95 8.47 0.10
CA ILE A 10 -14.02 7.60 -0.39
C ILE A 10 -13.80 6.22 0.20
N ASN A 11 -14.58 5.89 1.23
CA ASN A 11 -14.54 4.64 1.97
C ASN A 11 -15.13 3.43 1.21
N LYS A 12 -15.97 3.65 0.19
CA LYS A 12 -16.55 2.57 -0.62
C LYS A 12 -16.82 3.01 -2.06
N ILE A 13 -16.30 2.26 -3.04
CA ILE A 13 -16.69 2.40 -4.45
C ILE A 13 -17.35 1.11 -4.89
N ARG A 14 -18.65 1.20 -5.22
CA ARG A 14 -19.51 0.06 -5.57
C ARG A 14 -19.49 -0.98 -4.45
N ASP A 15 -18.79 -2.09 -4.64
CA ASP A 15 -18.69 -3.22 -3.70
C ASP A 15 -17.29 -3.35 -3.07
N LYS A 16 -16.38 -2.42 -3.35
CA LYS A 16 -15.01 -2.45 -2.82
C LYS A 16 -14.82 -1.42 -1.72
N PHE A 17 -14.26 -1.86 -0.60
CA PHE A 17 -13.72 -0.97 0.42
C PHE A 17 -12.34 -0.53 0.00
N LEU A 18 -12.09 0.77 0.07
CA LEU A 18 -10.78 1.35 -0.18
C LEU A 18 -10.11 1.61 1.16
N MET A 19 -8.80 1.40 1.22
CA MET A 19 -7.96 1.78 2.36
C MET A 19 -6.67 2.35 1.80
N ASP A 20 -6.32 3.56 2.24
CA ASP A 20 -5.09 4.23 1.82
C ASP A 20 -4.05 4.14 2.93
N ILE A 21 -2.83 3.76 2.54
CA ILE A 21 -1.68 3.69 3.44
C ILE A 21 -0.60 4.63 2.91
N PHE A 22 -0.35 5.71 3.63
CA PHE A 22 0.69 6.67 3.26
C PHE A 22 2.04 6.25 3.86
N LEU A 23 2.96 5.82 3.01
CA LEU A 23 4.31 5.49 3.43
C LEU A 23 5.25 6.68 3.20
N LYS A 24 5.57 7.42 4.26
CA LYS A 24 6.54 8.52 4.16
C LYS A 24 7.96 7.97 4.20
N ILE A 25 8.61 7.97 3.05
CA ILE A 25 10.02 7.57 2.87
C ILE A 25 10.90 8.80 3.15
N GLU A 26 11.92 8.65 3.99
CA GLU A 26 12.92 9.70 4.19
C GLU A 26 13.92 9.67 3.04
N LYS A 27 14.37 10.84 2.56
CA LYS A 27 15.36 10.99 1.46
C LYS A 27 16.68 10.26 1.68
N LYS A 28 16.94 9.78 2.90
CA LYS A 28 18.13 9.02 3.26
C LYS A 28 18.11 7.58 2.71
N TYR A 29 16.93 7.07 2.34
CA TYR A 29 16.77 5.73 1.80
C TYR A 29 16.73 5.74 0.26
N LYS A 30 17.37 4.76 -0.36
CA LYS A 30 17.30 4.57 -1.82
C LYS A 30 15.89 4.13 -2.21
N MET A 31 15.29 4.82 -3.18
CA MET A 31 13.94 4.52 -3.69
C MET A 31 13.83 3.08 -4.21
N GLU A 32 14.90 2.55 -4.82
CA GLU A 32 14.99 1.15 -5.27
C GLU A 32 14.78 0.15 -4.13
N ALA A 33 15.52 0.31 -3.02
CA ALA A 33 15.41 -0.58 -1.88
C ALA A 33 14.00 -0.55 -1.26
N VAL A 34 13.32 0.59 -1.32
CA VAL A 34 11.94 0.70 -0.83
C VAL A 34 10.96 0.03 -1.78
N LYS A 35 11.14 0.14 -3.10
CA LYS A 35 10.32 -0.57 -4.08
C LYS A 35 10.43 -2.09 -3.90
N ASP A 36 11.64 -2.61 -3.68
CA ASP A 36 11.84 -4.03 -3.42
C ASP A 36 11.15 -4.47 -2.12
N LEU A 37 11.24 -3.65 -1.08
CA LEU A 37 10.58 -3.92 0.20
C LEU A 37 9.05 -3.95 0.06
N ILE A 38 8.46 -2.98 -0.65
CA ILE A 38 7.02 -2.94 -0.93
C ILE A 38 6.59 -4.15 -1.76
N ARG A 39 7.36 -4.52 -2.78
CA ARG A 39 7.06 -5.68 -3.62
C ARG A 39 7.08 -6.98 -2.80
N ASN A 40 8.06 -7.14 -1.92
CA ASN A 40 8.12 -8.30 -1.02
C ASN A 40 6.93 -8.32 -0.06
N ALA A 41 6.59 -7.18 0.56
CA ALA A 41 5.43 -7.07 1.43
C ALA A 41 4.11 -7.38 0.69
N GLN A 42 3.97 -6.94 -0.56
CA GLN A 42 2.82 -7.26 -1.41
C GLN A 42 2.73 -8.77 -1.70
N LEU A 43 3.86 -9.41 -2.00
CA LEU A 43 3.91 -10.86 -2.22
C LEU A 43 3.56 -11.64 -0.96
N GLU A 44 3.99 -11.18 0.21
CA GLU A 44 3.61 -11.77 1.50
C GLU A 44 2.12 -11.59 1.78
N LEU A 45 1.57 -10.41 1.51
CA LEU A 45 0.13 -10.13 1.59
C LEU A 45 -0.70 -11.07 0.70
N LEU A 46 -0.27 -11.30 -0.55
CA LEU A 46 -0.95 -12.19 -1.48
C LEU A 46 -0.84 -13.68 -1.10
N LYS A 47 0.16 -14.06 -0.29
CA LYS A 47 0.27 -15.42 0.27
C LYS A 47 -0.78 -15.69 1.35
N VAL A 48 -1.26 -14.65 2.04
CA VAL A 48 -2.32 -14.79 3.04
C VAL A 48 -3.63 -15.05 2.31
N LYS A 49 -4.18 -16.26 2.47
CA LYS A 49 -5.43 -16.69 1.79
C LYS A 49 -6.61 -15.73 2.01
N GLU A 50 -6.69 -15.14 3.19
CA GLU A 50 -7.75 -14.19 3.58
C GLU A 50 -7.66 -12.85 2.84
N LEU A 51 -6.46 -12.48 2.38
CA LEU A 51 -6.20 -11.20 1.71
C LEU A 51 -5.94 -11.38 0.21
N LYS A 52 -6.10 -12.60 -0.31
CA LYS A 52 -5.89 -12.93 -1.73
C LYS A 52 -6.88 -12.24 -2.66
N SER A 53 -8.04 -11.84 -2.14
CA SER A 53 -9.05 -11.05 -2.85
C SER A 53 -8.83 -9.54 -2.75
N VAL A 54 -7.83 -9.08 -2.00
CA VAL A 54 -7.50 -7.66 -1.85
C VAL A 54 -6.60 -7.25 -3.00
N GLU A 55 -6.96 -6.17 -3.68
CA GLU A 55 -6.12 -5.52 -4.68
C GLU A 55 -5.28 -4.44 -4.00
N VAL A 56 -3.96 -4.59 -4.05
CA VAL A 56 -3.01 -3.59 -3.56
C VAL A 56 -2.48 -2.81 -4.75
N VAL A 57 -2.83 -1.53 -4.83
CA VAL A 57 -2.30 -0.59 -5.83
C VAL A 57 -1.27 0.29 -5.13
N VAL A 58 -0.03 0.26 -5.64
CA VAL A 58 1.06 1.10 -5.12
C VAL A 58 1.17 2.33 -6.01
N ASP A 59 0.80 3.49 -5.48
CA ASP A 59 0.97 4.77 -6.15
C ASP A 59 2.25 5.46 -5.65
N VAL A 60 3.14 5.82 -6.57
CA VAL A 60 4.43 6.45 -6.28
C VAL A 60 4.38 7.86 -6.87
N ASP A 61 4.25 8.86 -6.00
CA ASP A 61 4.03 10.27 -6.33
C ASP A 61 2.65 10.57 -6.97
N PRO A 62 1.54 10.39 -6.21
CA PRO A 62 0.23 10.88 -6.65
C PRO A 62 0.27 12.41 -6.86
N TYR A 63 -0.11 12.86 -8.05
CA TYR A 63 -0.21 14.28 -8.45
C TYR A 63 -1.40 14.99 -7.80
#